data_AF-A0A1H8NEP1-F1
#
_entry.id   AF-A0A1H8NEP1-F1
#
_cell.length_a   1.000
_cell.length_b   1.000
_cell.length_c   1.000
_cell.angle_alpha   90.00
_cell.angle_beta   90.00
_cell.angle_gamma   90.00
#
_symmetry.space_group_name_H-M   'P 1'
#
loop_
_entity.id
_entity.type
_entity.pdbx_description
1 polymer ?
#
loop_
_entity_poly.entity_id
_entity_poly.type
_entity_poly.pdbx_seq_one_letter_code
_entity_poly.pdbx_strand_id
1 'polypeptide(L)'
;METPATHPSYTSFVAIGDSFTEGMSDVLPDGTYRGWADVLAGRLAARSPEFRYANLAVRGKLIQQIADDQVDAAAAMNADLVTLVGGLNDVLRPKCDVDEVCARLESSVARLAPSCRQLVLMRSPVRRGPVATRVQPRMDQLFDFVDDLGRRHGALVVDLYGAQVLGDSRMWADDRLHLTAEGHERVAEAVWQRLGLPAGSEWTAPLPPAVRAGWGARRGADLRFTREHLLPWIGRRLTGRSSGDGRPPKRPSLVPYAGAGTAVEAASATEG
;
A
#
# COMPACT_ATOMS: atom_id res chain seq x y z
N MET A 1 33.85 20.54 4.90
CA MET A 1 33.35 20.23 3.55
C MET A 1 32.67 18.88 3.66
N GLU A 2 31.39 18.89 4.05
CA GLU A 2 30.57 17.66 4.11
C GLU A 2 30.43 17.12 2.69
N THR A 3 30.88 15.89 2.49
CA THR A 3 30.60 15.14 1.27
C THR A 3 29.08 15.04 1.14
N PRO A 4 28.45 15.48 0.03
CA PRO A 4 27.03 15.27 -0.13
C PRO A 4 26.77 13.77 -0.04
N ALA A 5 25.98 13.33 0.94
CA ALA A 5 25.59 11.95 1.07
C ALA A 5 24.91 11.55 -0.25
N THR A 6 25.57 10.73 -1.05
CA THR A 6 24.99 10.14 -2.25
C THR A 6 23.88 9.21 -1.78
N HIS A 7 22.65 9.71 -1.78
CA HIS A 7 21.47 8.90 -1.47
C HIS A 7 21.51 7.63 -2.33
N PRO A 8 21.16 6.46 -1.77
CA PRO A 8 21.05 5.24 -2.54
C PRO A 8 20.17 5.46 -3.77
N SER A 9 20.73 5.27 -4.97
CA SER A 9 19.91 5.13 -6.16
C SER A 9 19.29 3.74 -6.14
N TYR A 10 17.96 3.67 -6.16
CA TYR A 10 17.22 2.42 -6.34
C TYR A 10 16.94 2.27 -7.84
N THR A 11 17.41 1.17 -8.43
CA THR A 11 17.24 0.85 -9.85
C THR A 11 16.12 -0.16 -10.10
N SER A 12 15.63 -0.81 -9.04
CA SER A 12 14.53 -1.77 -9.12
C SER A 12 13.65 -1.76 -7.87
N PHE A 13 12.34 -1.94 -8.06
CA PHE A 13 11.34 -1.98 -6.99
C PHE A 13 10.34 -3.10 -7.21
N VAL A 14 10.08 -3.90 -6.17
CA VAL A 14 9.00 -4.90 -6.14
C VAL A 14 8.06 -4.60 -4.98
N ALA A 15 6.79 -4.37 -5.30
CA ALA A 15 5.73 -4.16 -4.32
C ALA A 15 4.90 -5.43 -4.13
N ILE A 16 4.77 -5.91 -2.90
CA ILE A 16 3.90 -7.06 -2.56
C ILE A 16 2.90 -6.69 -1.46
N GLY A 17 1.75 -7.36 -1.46
CA GLY A 17 0.70 -7.14 -0.49
C GLY A 17 -0.71 -7.37 -1.02
N ASP A 18 -1.65 -6.60 -0.47
CA ASP A 18 -3.08 -6.71 -0.73
C ASP A 18 -3.63 -5.52 -1.54
N SER A 19 -4.91 -5.16 -1.34
CA SER A 19 -5.57 -4.07 -2.06
C SER A 19 -4.96 -2.70 -1.80
N PHE A 20 -4.36 -2.50 -0.63
CA PHE A 20 -3.65 -1.26 -0.30
C PHE A 20 -2.46 -1.05 -1.24
N THR A 21 -1.64 -2.09 -1.43
CA THR A 21 -0.48 -2.07 -2.33
C THR A 21 -0.89 -2.15 -3.81
N GLU A 22 -2.00 -2.83 -4.13
CA GLU A 22 -2.55 -2.87 -5.49
C GLU A 22 -2.96 -1.47 -5.97
N GLY A 23 -3.38 -0.60 -5.05
CA GLY A 23 -3.76 0.78 -5.35
C GLY A 23 -5.27 1.01 -5.45
N MET A 24 -6.06 0.15 -4.81
CA MET A 24 -7.53 0.24 -4.88
C MET A 24 -8.04 1.66 -4.60
N SER A 25 -9.05 2.04 -5.37
CA SER A 25 -9.75 3.33 -5.35
C SER A 25 -8.96 4.55 -5.87
N ASP A 26 -7.74 4.37 -6.37
CA ASP A 26 -7.00 5.35 -7.18
C ASP A 26 -7.07 4.96 -8.68
N VAL A 27 -8.25 5.12 -9.27
CA VAL A 27 -8.58 4.65 -10.63
C VAL A 27 -8.09 5.65 -11.68
N LEU A 28 -7.34 5.16 -12.66
CA LEU A 28 -6.92 5.90 -13.84
C LEU A 28 -8.01 5.91 -14.93
N PRO A 29 -7.94 6.81 -15.93
CA PRO A 29 -8.92 6.86 -17.03
C PRO A 29 -9.09 5.55 -17.80
N ASP A 30 -8.05 4.70 -17.84
CA ASP A 30 -8.08 3.38 -18.48
C ASP A 30 -8.71 2.28 -17.61
N GLY A 31 -9.19 2.63 -16.40
CA GLY A 31 -9.81 1.72 -15.44
C GLY A 31 -8.83 0.93 -14.58
N THR A 32 -7.52 1.10 -14.77
CA THR A 32 -6.50 0.48 -13.91
C THR A 32 -6.30 1.27 -12.61
N TYR A 33 -5.64 0.65 -11.64
CA TYR A 33 -5.33 1.29 -10.36
C TYR A 33 -3.89 1.75 -10.32
N ARG A 34 -3.67 3.04 -10.04
CA ARG A 34 -2.34 3.63 -9.82
C ARG A 34 -1.82 3.26 -8.44
N GLY A 35 -2.33 3.90 -7.38
CA GLY A 35 -1.94 3.60 -6.00
C GLY A 35 -0.54 4.10 -5.61
N TRP A 36 -0.26 4.07 -4.31
CA TRP A 36 0.97 4.64 -3.73
C TRP A 36 2.24 3.99 -4.29
N ALA A 37 2.22 2.68 -4.56
CA ALA A 37 3.38 1.95 -5.05
C ALA A 37 3.76 2.41 -6.48
N ASP A 38 2.78 2.67 -7.35
CA ASP A 38 3.04 3.15 -8.71
C ASP A 38 3.46 4.63 -8.69
N VAL A 39 2.89 5.44 -7.78
CA VAL A 39 3.35 6.82 -7.55
C VAL A 39 4.83 6.83 -7.11
N LEU A 40 5.21 5.97 -6.17
CA LEU A 40 6.59 5.83 -5.71
C LEU A 40 7.50 5.35 -6.87
N ALA A 41 7.07 4.33 -7.61
CA ALA A 41 7.81 3.81 -8.76
C ALA A 41 8.07 4.89 -9.83
N GLY A 42 7.07 5.73 -10.14
CA GLY A 42 7.23 6.86 -11.05
C GLY A 42 8.29 7.86 -10.59
N ARG A 43 8.33 8.17 -9.30
CA ARG A 43 9.33 9.09 -8.74
C ARG A 43 10.74 8.50 -8.70
N LEU A 44 10.86 7.20 -8.43
CA LEU A 44 12.14 6.50 -8.48
C LEU A 44 12.66 6.39 -9.93
N ALA A 45 11.78 6.07 -10.88
CA ALA A 45 12.12 5.98 -12.30
C ALA A 45 12.61 7.32 -12.89
N ALA A 46 12.05 8.44 -12.43
CA ALA A 46 12.53 9.77 -12.83
C ALA A 46 13.99 10.06 -12.40
N ARG A 47 14.55 9.27 -11.49
CA ARG A 47 15.93 9.42 -10.97
C ARG A 47 16.90 8.35 -11.47
N SER A 48 16.38 7.23 -11.98
CA SER A 48 17.18 6.12 -12.46
C SER A 48 16.73 5.75 -13.87
N PRO A 49 17.50 6.09 -14.90
CA PRO A 49 17.34 5.48 -16.22
C PRO A 49 17.29 3.96 -16.09
N GLU A 50 16.47 3.30 -16.91
CA GLU A 50 16.28 1.84 -16.89
C GLU A 50 15.68 1.25 -15.60
N PHE A 51 15.04 2.08 -14.76
CA PHE A 51 14.35 1.60 -13.56
C PHE A 51 13.36 0.48 -13.87
N ARG A 52 13.40 -0.59 -13.07
CA ARG A 52 12.51 -1.75 -13.21
C ARG A 52 11.48 -1.81 -12.09
N TYR A 53 10.25 -2.17 -12.41
CA TYR A 53 9.16 -2.20 -11.43
C TYR A 53 8.22 -3.41 -11.62
N ALA A 54 7.94 -4.09 -10.51
CA ALA A 54 6.89 -5.09 -10.39
C ALA A 54 5.93 -4.75 -9.23
N ASN A 55 4.67 -5.12 -9.40
CA ASN A 55 3.65 -5.04 -8.36
C ASN A 55 2.86 -6.35 -8.36
N LEU A 56 3.16 -7.19 -7.37
CA LEU A 56 2.58 -8.51 -7.19
C LEU A 56 1.32 -8.50 -6.34
N ALA A 57 0.92 -7.33 -5.84
CA ALA A 57 -0.18 -7.20 -4.90
C ALA A 57 -1.53 -7.52 -5.55
N VAL A 58 -2.41 -8.19 -4.80
CA VAL A 58 -3.75 -8.57 -5.24
C VAL A 58 -4.72 -8.32 -4.10
N ARG A 59 -5.81 -7.58 -4.38
CA ARG A 59 -6.87 -7.25 -3.42
C ARG A 59 -7.40 -8.43 -2.65
N GLY A 60 -7.74 -8.16 -1.38
CA GLY A 60 -8.44 -9.10 -0.51
C GLY A 60 -7.58 -10.27 -0.03
N LYS A 61 -6.29 -10.31 -0.37
CA LYS A 61 -5.37 -11.32 0.14
C LYS A 61 -5.14 -11.16 1.64
N LEU A 62 -5.02 -12.32 2.29
CA LEU A 62 -4.54 -12.48 3.65
C LEU A 62 -3.02 -12.71 3.68
N ILE A 63 -2.41 -12.57 4.85
CA ILE A 63 -0.96 -12.75 4.99
C ILE A 63 -0.47 -14.11 4.50
N GLN A 64 -1.23 -15.19 4.74
CA GLN A 64 -0.91 -16.53 4.24
C GLN A 64 -0.86 -16.56 2.70
N GLN A 65 -1.84 -15.94 2.03
CA GLN A 65 -1.90 -15.90 0.57
C GLN A 65 -0.84 -14.98 -0.04
N ILE A 66 -0.42 -13.94 0.70
CA ILE A 66 0.73 -13.11 0.30
C ILE A 66 2.01 -13.94 0.41
N ALA A 67 2.19 -14.68 1.51
CA ALA A 67 3.33 -15.56 1.72
C ALA A 67 3.43 -16.62 0.61
N ASP A 68 2.35 -17.34 0.34
CA ASP A 68 2.35 -18.45 -0.62
C ASP A 68 2.56 -17.99 -2.07
N ASP A 69 1.90 -16.90 -2.47
CA ASP A 69 1.84 -16.54 -3.89
C ASP A 69 2.86 -15.47 -4.31
N GLN A 70 3.33 -14.63 -3.38
CA GLN A 70 4.09 -13.41 -3.72
C GLN A 70 5.51 -13.40 -3.16
N VAL A 71 5.76 -13.98 -1.98
CA VAL A 71 7.04 -13.81 -1.27
C VAL A 71 8.20 -14.46 -2.03
N ASP A 72 8.07 -15.72 -2.44
CA ASP A 72 9.14 -16.39 -3.17
C ASP A 72 9.37 -15.78 -4.56
N ALA A 73 8.29 -15.37 -5.24
CA ALA A 73 8.38 -14.67 -6.51
C ALA A 73 9.12 -13.34 -6.37
N ALA A 74 8.81 -12.54 -5.34
CA ALA A 74 9.51 -11.28 -5.08
C ALA A 74 10.98 -11.49 -4.68
N ALA A 75 11.27 -12.49 -3.84
CA ALA A 75 12.63 -12.81 -3.45
C ALA A 75 13.50 -13.23 -4.65
N ALA A 76 12.92 -13.99 -5.60
CA ALA A 76 13.62 -14.39 -6.82
C ALA A 76 13.98 -13.21 -7.74
N MET A 77 13.28 -12.07 -7.63
CA MET A 77 13.53 -10.90 -8.48
C MET A 77 14.78 -10.11 -8.07
N ASN A 78 15.32 -10.32 -6.87
CA ASN A 78 16.54 -9.68 -6.35
C ASN A 78 16.55 -8.14 -6.55
N ALA A 79 15.44 -7.48 -6.21
CA ALA A 79 15.27 -6.05 -6.39
C ALA A 79 16.02 -5.21 -5.34
N ASP A 80 16.35 -3.97 -5.68
CA ASP A 80 16.96 -3.05 -4.71
C ASP A 80 15.98 -2.71 -3.58
N LEU A 81 14.74 -2.40 -3.94
CA LEU A 81 13.68 -2.07 -3.00
C LEU A 81 12.58 -3.14 -3.04
N VAL A 82 12.20 -3.64 -1.87
CA VAL A 82 10.99 -4.46 -1.71
C VAL A 82 10.10 -3.85 -0.64
N THR A 83 8.80 -3.75 -0.91
CA THR A 83 7.81 -3.38 0.11
C THR A 83 6.89 -4.56 0.40
N LEU A 84 6.69 -4.87 1.68
CA LEU A 84 5.74 -5.89 2.13
C LEU A 84 4.69 -5.23 3.02
N VAL A 85 3.43 -5.30 2.59
CA VAL A 85 2.28 -4.87 3.38
C VAL A 85 1.25 -6.00 3.42
N GLY A 86 0.93 -6.47 4.63
CA GLY A 86 -0.05 -7.54 4.84
C GLY A 86 -0.41 -7.73 6.31
N GLY A 87 -1.41 -8.55 6.59
CA GLY A 87 -1.87 -8.87 7.95
C GLY A 87 -3.02 -8.00 8.47
N LEU A 88 -3.18 -6.77 7.99
CA LEU A 88 -4.32 -5.93 8.44
C LEU A 88 -5.67 -6.54 8.03
N ASN A 89 -5.78 -7.13 6.84
CA ASN A 89 -6.98 -7.85 6.41
C ASN A 89 -7.34 -9.02 7.34
N ASP A 90 -6.34 -9.68 7.91
CA ASP A 90 -6.52 -10.76 8.89
C ASP A 90 -7.03 -10.20 10.21
N VAL A 91 -6.37 -9.17 10.75
CA VAL A 91 -6.72 -8.49 12.02
C VAL A 91 -8.17 -7.97 12.04
N LEU A 92 -8.67 -7.52 10.90
CA LEU A 92 -10.06 -7.06 10.74
C LEU A 92 -11.10 -8.19 10.85
N ARG A 93 -10.69 -9.46 10.86
CA ARG A 93 -11.61 -10.60 10.96
C ARG A 93 -11.90 -10.96 12.42
N PRO A 94 -13.16 -11.30 12.79
CA PRO A 94 -13.52 -11.60 14.17
C PRO A 94 -12.68 -12.72 14.83
N LYS A 95 -12.37 -13.78 14.07
CA LYS A 95 -11.61 -14.96 14.52
C LYS A 95 -10.12 -14.92 14.13
N CYS A 96 -9.53 -13.73 14.11
CA CYS A 96 -8.10 -13.59 13.81
C CYS A 96 -7.26 -14.13 14.97
N ASP A 97 -6.32 -15.02 14.64
CA ASP A 97 -5.17 -15.35 15.47
C ASP A 97 -4.01 -14.43 15.07
N VAL A 98 -3.71 -13.45 15.92
CA VAL A 98 -2.69 -12.43 15.60
C VAL A 98 -1.28 -13.03 15.68
N ASP A 99 -1.06 -14.03 16.53
CA ASP A 99 0.26 -14.66 16.67
C ASP A 99 0.59 -15.45 15.41
N GLU A 100 -0.39 -16.15 14.83
CA GLU A 100 -0.21 -16.82 13.53
C GLU A 100 0.07 -15.79 12.42
N VAL A 101 -0.64 -14.66 12.40
CA VAL A 101 -0.37 -13.58 11.43
C VAL A 101 1.07 -13.07 11.55
N CYS A 102 1.53 -12.84 12.78
CA CYS A 102 2.91 -12.43 13.07
C CYS A 102 3.92 -13.49 12.62
N ALA A 103 3.70 -14.78 12.90
CA ALA A 103 4.59 -15.86 12.48
C ALA A 103 4.74 -15.95 10.95
N ARG A 104 3.64 -15.74 10.20
CA ARG A 104 3.67 -15.67 8.73
C ARG A 104 4.39 -14.44 8.21
N LEU A 105 4.18 -13.30 8.85
CA LEU A 105 4.89 -12.07 8.51
C LEU A 105 6.39 -12.22 8.75
N GLU A 106 6.80 -12.80 9.88
CA GLU A 106 8.20 -13.08 10.20
C GLU A 106 8.86 -14.00 9.17
N SER A 107 8.20 -15.11 8.82
CA SER A 107 8.69 -16.04 7.80
C SER A 107 8.87 -15.33 6.45
N SER A 108 7.93 -14.45 6.09
CA SER A 108 8.00 -13.64 4.87
C SER A 108 9.17 -12.66 4.89
N VAL A 109 9.36 -11.95 6.00
CA VAL A 109 10.47 -10.99 6.19
C VAL A 109 11.83 -11.71 6.16
N ALA A 110 11.96 -12.84 6.86
CA ALA A 110 13.19 -13.63 6.87
C ALA A 110 13.57 -14.11 5.47
N ARG A 111 12.59 -14.36 4.60
CA ARG A 111 12.80 -14.72 3.20
C ARG A 111 13.20 -13.53 2.32
N LEU A 112 12.54 -12.39 2.48
CA LEU A 112 12.72 -11.21 1.60
C LEU A 112 13.96 -10.38 1.95
N ALA A 113 14.21 -10.16 3.25
CA ALA A 113 15.29 -9.28 3.72
C ALA A 113 16.66 -9.59 3.08
N PRO A 114 17.14 -10.86 3.02
CA PRO A 114 18.43 -11.17 2.40
C PRO A 114 18.42 -11.10 0.87
N SER A 115 17.24 -11.04 0.23
CA SER A 115 17.07 -11.04 -1.23
C SER A 115 16.92 -9.65 -1.85
N CYS A 116 16.99 -8.59 -1.04
CA CYS A 116 16.87 -7.21 -1.51
C CYS A 116 17.87 -6.31 -0.81
N ARG A 117 18.17 -5.15 -1.40
CA ARG A 117 19.03 -4.16 -0.75
C ARG A 117 18.32 -3.48 0.42
N GLN A 118 17.04 -3.18 0.28
CA GLN A 118 16.23 -2.54 1.30
C GLN A 118 14.81 -3.13 1.31
N LEU A 119 14.43 -3.72 2.44
CA LEU A 119 13.05 -4.07 2.72
C LEU A 119 12.35 -2.91 3.44
N VAL A 120 11.10 -2.64 3.06
CA VAL A 120 10.21 -1.68 3.72
C VAL A 120 8.97 -2.38 4.23
N LEU A 121 8.67 -2.19 5.51
CA LEU A 121 7.45 -2.60 6.18
C LEU A 121 6.62 -1.38 6.56
N MET A 122 5.35 -1.58 6.88
CA MET A 122 4.45 -0.48 7.22
C MET A 122 3.55 -0.82 8.39
N ARG A 123 3.35 0.17 9.26
CA ARG A 123 2.19 0.23 10.14
C ARG A 123 1.07 0.85 9.33
N SER A 124 0.27 0.01 8.66
CA SER A 124 -0.74 0.44 7.69
C SER A 124 -1.74 1.45 8.28
N PRO A 125 -2.18 2.46 7.51
CA PRO A 125 -3.15 3.43 7.99
C PRO A 125 -4.51 2.77 8.18
N VAL A 126 -5.33 3.35 9.07
CA VAL A 126 -6.71 2.88 9.30
C VAL A 126 -7.66 4.06 9.47
N ARG A 127 -8.79 3.99 8.78
CA ARG A 127 -9.85 4.99 8.90
C ARG A 127 -10.37 5.03 10.33
N ARG A 128 -10.38 6.21 10.97
CA ARG A 128 -10.97 6.34 12.30
C ARG A 128 -12.47 5.99 12.29
N GLY A 129 -12.88 5.21 13.28
CA GLY A 129 -14.27 4.80 13.45
C GLY A 129 -14.41 3.58 14.35
N PRO A 130 -15.65 3.11 14.59
CA PRO A 130 -15.94 2.06 15.57
C PRO A 130 -15.23 0.73 15.31
N VAL A 131 -15.02 0.37 14.03
CA VAL A 131 -14.29 -0.84 13.66
C VAL A 131 -12.83 -0.74 14.07
N ALA A 132 -12.17 0.38 13.75
CA ALA A 132 -10.78 0.63 14.13
C ALA A 132 -10.60 0.58 15.66
N THR A 133 -11.50 1.22 16.42
CA THR A 133 -11.46 1.17 17.89
C THR A 133 -11.63 -0.26 18.43
N ARG A 134 -12.52 -1.05 17.84
CA ARG A 134 -12.76 -2.43 18.30
C ARG A 134 -11.56 -3.36 18.09
N VAL A 135 -10.84 -3.19 16.98
CA VAL A 135 -9.71 -4.05 16.60
C VAL A 135 -8.36 -3.47 17.00
N GLN A 136 -8.33 -2.30 17.64
CA GLN A 136 -7.12 -1.59 18.04
C GLN A 136 -6.11 -2.45 18.80
N PRO A 137 -6.47 -3.23 19.84
CA PRO A 137 -5.48 -4.04 20.54
C PRO A 137 -4.75 -5.04 19.65
N ARG A 138 -5.44 -5.59 18.64
CA ARG A 138 -4.84 -6.54 17.67
C ARG A 138 -3.94 -5.83 16.66
N MET A 139 -4.31 -4.61 16.26
CA MET A 139 -3.47 -3.78 15.38
C MET A 139 -2.20 -3.34 16.10
N ASP A 140 -2.32 -2.93 17.37
CA ASP A 140 -1.19 -2.53 18.19
C ASP A 140 -0.21 -3.71 18.35
N GLN A 141 -0.72 -4.92 18.66
CA GLN A 141 0.11 -6.15 18.68
C GLN A 141 0.82 -6.43 17.35
N LEU A 142 0.12 -6.33 16.21
CA LEU A 142 0.73 -6.53 14.89
C LEU A 142 1.81 -5.48 14.61
N PHE A 143 1.55 -4.21 14.94
CA PHE A 143 2.45 -3.11 14.61
C PHE A 143 3.69 -3.07 15.52
N ASP A 144 3.55 -3.40 16.80
CA ASP A 144 4.69 -3.62 17.68
C ASP A 144 5.60 -4.74 17.14
N PHE A 145 5.00 -5.80 16.59
CA PHE A 145 5.75 -6.89 15.94
C PHE A 145 6.41 -6.45 14.63
N VAL A 146 5.76 -5.60 13.83
CA VAL A 146 6.37 -4.99 12.63
C VAL A 146 7.61 -4.15 13.00
N ASP A 147 7.54 -3.38 14.07
CA ASP A 147 8.68 -2.59 14.55
C ASP A 147 9.84 -3.48 15.00
N ASP A 148 9.53 -4.58 15.71
CA ASP A 148 10.52 -5.59 16.09
C ASP A 148 11.19 -6.25 14.88
N LEU A 149 10.42 -6.65 13.87
CA LEU A 149 10.94 -7.20 12.60
C LEU A 149 11.84 -6.20 11.88
N GLY A 150 11.42 -4.93 11.83
CA GLY A 150 12.21 -3.84 11.28
C GLY A 150 13.60 -3.77 11.90
N ARG A 151 13.66 -3.77 13.23
CA ARG A 151 14.90 -3.75 14.00
C ARG A 151 15.76 -4.99 13.79
N ARG A 152 15.17 -6.20 13.78
CA ARG A 152 15.91 -7.47 13.67
C ARG A 152 16.48 -7.72 12.27
N HIS A 153 15.78 -7.28 11.23
CA HIS A 153 16.15 -7.55 9.84
C HIS A 153 16.70 -6.33 9.08
N GLY A 154 16.86 -5.18 9.76
CA GLY A 154 17.32 -3.94 9.11
C GLY A 154 16.32 -3.37 8.10
N ALA A 155 15.04 -3.75 8.20
CA ALA A 155 14.00 -3.20 7.34
C ALA A 155 13.57 -1.82 7.83
N LEU A 156 13.24 -0.92 6.91
CA LEU A 156 12.68 0.38 7.26
C LEU A 156 11.20 0.21 7.54
N VAL A 157 10.75 0.71 8.69
CA VAL A 157 9.32 0.77 9.02
C VAL A 157 8.78 2.17 8.78
N VAL A 158 7.68 2.27 8.04
CA VAL A 158 6.93 3.52 7.82
C VAL A 158 5.70 3.53 8.73
N ASP A 159 5.62 4.50 9.64
CA ASP A 159 4.45 4.65 10.53
C ASP A 159 3.36 5.50 9.87
N LEU A 160 2.42 4.84 9.20
CA LEU A 160 1.24 5.48 8.59
C LEU A 160 0.05 5.48 9.56
N TYR A 161 0.01 4.53 10.51
CA TYR A 161 -1.03 4.37 11.51
C TYR A 161 -1.02 5.52 12.53
N GLY A 162 0.16 5.95 12.98
CA GLY A 162 0.34 7.07 13.90
C GLY A 162 0.02 8.43 13.28
N ALA A 163 -0.04 8.52 11.95
CA ALA A 163 -0.30 9.77 11.25
C ALA A 163 -1.78 10.17 11.33
N GLN A 164 -2.07 11.23 12.10
CA GLN A 164 -3.45 11.72 12.32
C GLN A 164 -4.21 12.02 11.02
N VAL A 165 -3.53 12.48 9.97
CA VAL A 165 -4.17 12.82 8.70
C VAL A 165 -4.70 11.58 7.96
N LEU A 166 -3.98 10.45 8.01
CA LEU A 166 -4.39 9.20 7.37
C LEU A 166 -5.57 8.53 8.09
N GLY A 167 -5.86 8.92 9.34
CA GLY A 167 -7.07 8.54 10.04
C GLY A 167 -8.32 9.38 9.68
N ASP A 168 -8.19 10.49 8.94
CA ASP A 168 -9.33 11.32 8.51
C ASP A 168 -10.12 10.65 7.39
N SER A 169 -11.46 10.62 7.50
CA SER A 169 -12.33 9.98 6.52
C SER A 169 -12.17 10.49 5.08
N ARG A 170 -11.67 11.72 4.88
CA ARG A 170 -11.44 12.31 3.55
C ARG A 170 -10.28 11.65 2.80
N MET A 171 -9.40 10.92 3.50
CA MET A 171 -8.35 10.13 2.89
C MET A 171 -8.85 8.78 2.37
N TRP A 172 -10.12 8.43 2.61
CA TRP A 172 -10.69 7.13 2.29
C TRP A 172 -11.83 7.28 1.29
N ALA A 173 -11.86 6.39 0.30
CA ALA A 173 -12.89 6.35 -0.72
C ALA A 173 -14.26 5.98 -0.13
N ASP A 174 -15.29 5.98 -0.99
CA ASP A 174 -16.68 5.72 -0.59
C ASP A 174 -16.89 4.33 0.02
N ASP A 175 -16.01 3.37 -0.28
CA ASP A 175 -15.97 2.04 0.33
C ASP A 175 -15.44 2.03 1.77
N ARG A 176 -14.96 3.18 2.28
CA ARG A 176 -14.46 3.41 3.63
C ARG A 176 -13.30 2.49 4.05
N LEU A 177 -12.67 1.83 3.09
CA LEU A 177 -11.65 0.81 3.30
C LEU A 177 -10.38 1.10 2.53
N HIS A 178 -10.47 1.70 1.34
CA HIS A 178 -9.30 2.03 0.53
C HIS A 178 -9.06 3.53 0.49
N LEU A 179 -7.81 3.92 0.24
CA LEU A 179 -7.41 5.32 0.18
C LEU A 179 -7.92 5.99 -1.10
N THR A 180 -8.14 7.30 -1.02
CA THR A 180 -8.28 8.16 -2.20
C THR A 180 -6.92 8.38 -2.88
N ALA A 181 -6.93 8.98 -4.07
CA ALA A 181 -5.70 9.41 -4.76
C ALA A 181 -4.78 10.25 -3.85
N GLU A 182 -5.33 11.22 -3.10
CA GLU A 182 -4.55 12.03 -2.15
C GLU A 182 -3.95 11.16 -1.02
N GLY A 183 -4.71 10.20 -0.50
CA GLY A 183 -4.19 9.26 0.51
C GLY A 183 -3.01 8.46 -0.03
N HIS A 184 -3.11 7.93 -1.25
CA HIS A 184 -2.02 7.21 -1.91
C HIS A 184 -0.79 8.10 -2.16
N GLU A 185 -0.97 9.36 -2.53
CA GLU A 185 0.13 10.32 -2.70
C GLU A 185 0.87 10.59 -1.38
N ARG A 186 0.13 10.76 -0.27
CA ARG A 186 0.74 10.93 1.07
C ARG A 186 1.50 9.69 1.51
N VAL A 187 0.98 8.49 1.25
CA VAL A 187 1.68 7.24 1.54
C VAL A 187 2.97 7.14 0.71
N ALA A 188 2.92 7.45 -0.58
CA ALA A 188 4.10 7.43 -1.44
C ALA A 188 5.17 8.42 -0.95
N GLU A 189 4.78 9.62 -0.53
CA GLU A 189 5.68 10.60 0.08
C GLU A 189 6.25 10.13 1.42
N ALA A 190 5.44 9.48 2.28
CA ALA A 190 5.92 8.92 3.55
C ALA A 190 7.01 7.86 3.33
N VAL A 191 6.81 6.94 2.37
CA VAL A 191 7.81 5.93 2.01
C VAL A 191 9.04 6.58 1.40
N TRP A 192 8.86 7.54 0.49
CA TRP A 192 9.94 8.30 -0.13
C TRP A 192 10.86 8.98 0.90
N GLN A 193 10.27 9.71 1.86
CA GLN A 193 11.03 10.35 2.93
C GLN A 193 11.67 9.33 3.86
N ARG A 194 11.00 8.19 4.13
CA ARG A 194 11.57 7.14 4.98
C ARG A 194 12.80 6.47 4.35
N LEU A 195 12.86 6.40 3.02
CA LEU A 195 14.03 5.97 2.26
C LEU A 195 15.18 7.00 2.30
N GLY A 196 14.98 8.14 2.97
CA GLY A 196 15.95 9.21 3.13
C GLY A 196 16.03 10.15 1.93
N LEU A 197 15.04 10.13 1.02
CA LEU A 197 15.04 11.00 -0.15
C LEU A 197 14.45 12.39 0.21
N PRO A 198 14.87 13.48 -0.48
CA PRO A 198 14.43 14.83 -0.16
C PRO A 198 12.90 14.98 -0.25
N ALA A 199 12.29 15.56 0.78
CA ALA A 199 10.85 15.76 0.85
C ALA A 199 10.33 16.57 -0.35
N GLY A 200 9.29 16.07 -1.00
CA GLY A 200 8.52 16.81 -2.01
C GLY A 200 7.33 17.55 -1.41
N SER A 201 6.82 17.08 -0.27
CA SER A 201 5.73 17.72 0.47
C SER A 201 5.68 17.24 1.93
N GLU A 202 4.99 17.98 2.79
CA GLU A 202 4.71 17.56 4.16
C GLU A 202 3.53 16.57 4.17
N TRP A 203 3.79 15.26 4.06
CA TRP A 203 2.74 14.24 3.93
C TRP A 203 1.82 14.12 5.16
N THR A 204 2.30 14.56 6.33
CA THR A 204 1.52 14.63 7.58
C THR A 204 0.73 15.93 7.74
N ALA A 205 0.85 16.88 6.79
CA ALA A 205 0.22 18.19 6.91
C ALA A 205 -1.30 18.06 7.20
N PRO A 206 -1.83 18.82 8.17
CA PRO A 206 -3.24 18.73 8.50
C PRO A 206 -4.09 19.16 7.31
N LEU A 207 -5.23 18.49 7.14
CA LEU A 207 -6.24 18.92 6.18
C LEU A 207 -6.90 20.23 6.65
N PRO A 208 -7.36 21.08 5.72
CA PRO A 208 -8.20 22.22 6.07
C PRO A 208 -9.40 21.78 6.92
N PRO A 209 -9.95 22.67 7.78
CA PRO A 209 -11.12 22.36 8.59
C PRO A 209 -12.25 21.75 7.76
N ALA A 210 -12.78 20.62 8.21
CA ALA A 210 -13.84 19.93 7.48
C ALA A 210 -15.15 20.73 7.52
N VAL A 211 -15.77 20.92 6.36
CA VAL A 211 -17.15 21.39 6.29
C VAL A 211 -18.05 20.23 6.71
N ARG A 212 -18.80 20.40 7.80
CA ARG A 212 -19.72 19.36 8.30
C ARG A 212 -20.85 19.14 7.29
N ALA A 213 -20.88 17.96 6.67
CA ALA A 213 -22.02 17.57 5.85
C ALA A 213 -23.30 17.52 6.69
N GLY A 214 -24.41 18.01 6.12
CA GLY A 214 -25.73 17.93 6.73
C GLY A 214 -26.16 16.48 6.99
N TRP A 215 -27.01 16.26 7.99
CA TRP A 215 -27.44 14.92 8.43
C TRP A 215 -28.02 14.06 7.29
N GLY A 216 -28.83 14.66 6.41
CA GLY A 216 -29.42 13.96 5.26
C GLY A 216 -28.36 13.46 4.26
N ALA A 217 -27.34 14.27 3.96
CA ALA A 217 -26.24 13.86 3.09
C ALA A 217 -25.44 12.70 3.69
N ARG A 218 -25.25 12.69 5.02
CA ARG A 218 -24.56 11.59 5.74
C ARG A 218 -25.36 10.29 5.66
N ARG A 219 -26.68 10.33 5.88
CA ARG A 219 -27.54 9.14 5.75
C ARG A 219 -27.60 8.61 4.33
N GLY A 220 -27.66 9.49 3.33
CA GLY A 220 -27.56 9.10 1.93
C GLY A 220 -26.24 8.36 1.61
N ALA A 221 -25.11 8.86 2.14
CA ALA A 221 -23.82 8.21 1.98
C ALA A 221 -23.73 6.85 2.71
N ASP A 222 -24.33 6.71 3.90
CA ASP A 222 -24.39 5.44 4.63
C ASP A 222 -25.22 4.39 3.87
N LEU A 223 -26.34 4.78 3.27
CA LEU A 223 -27.17 3.89 2.45
C LEU A 223 -26.45 3.43 1.19
N ARG A 224 -25.80 4.35 0.45
CA ARG A 224 -25.00 4.01 -0.74
C ARG A 224 -23.87 3.05 -0.38
N PHE A 225 -23.09 3.37 0.66
CA PHE A 225 -22.04 2.50 1.17
C PHE A 225 -22.54 1.08 1.48
N THR A 226 -23.68 1.00 2.19
CA THR A 226 -24.26 -0.27 2.58
C THR A 226 -24.64 -1.11 1.36
N ARG A 227 -25.31 -0.47 0.38
CA ARG A 227 -25.78 -1.13 -0.85
C ARG A 227 -24.64 -1.56 -1.76
N GLU A 228 -23.68 -0.67 -2.00
CA GLU A 228 -22.69 -0.81 -3.07
C GLU A 228 -21.43 -1.55 -2.61
N HIS A 229 -21.09 -1.51 -1.31
CA HIS A 229 -19.85 -2.07 -0.79
C HIS A 229 -20.08 -3.13 0.29
N LEU A 230 -20.85 -2.81 1.33
CA LEU A 230 -20.99 -3.69 2.49
C LEU A 230 -21.75 -4.98 2.18
N LEU A 231 -22.93 -4.89 1.55
CA LEU A 231 -23.75 -6.07 1.22
C LEU A 231 -23.02 -7.03 0.26
N PRO A 232 -22.41 -6.58 -0.86
CA PRO A 232 -21.62 -7.45 -1.72
C PRO A 232 -20.43 -8.11 -1.00
N TRP A 233 -19.78 -7.38 -0.09
CA TRP A 233 -18.68 -7.93 0.70
C TRP A 233 -19.16 -9.01 1.67
N ILE A 234 -20.29 -8.82 2.36
CA ILE A 234 -20.90 -9.85 3.21
C ILE A 234 -21.25 -11.09 2.39
N GLY A 235 -21.88 -10.93 1.22
CA GLY A 235 -22.25 -12.05 0.35
C GLY A 235 -21.03 -12.87 -0.11
N ARG A 236 -19.95 -12.20 -0.51
CA ARG A 236 -18.66 -12.85 -0.83
C ARG A 236 -18.09 -13.60 0.37
N ARG A 237 -18.14 -12.99 1.55
CA ARG A 237 -17.63 -13.59 2.79
C ARG A 237 -18.39 -14.86 3.19
N LEU A 238 -19.72 -14.87 3.04
CA LEU A 238 -20.55 -16.05 3.31
C LEU A 238 -20.30 -17.19 2.30
N THR A 239 -19.85 -16.86 1.09
CA THR A 239 -19.55 -17.83 0.03
C THR A 239 -18.07 -18.22 -0.03
N GLY A 240 -17.24 -17.72 0.89
CA GLY A 240 -15.80 -17.98 0.93
C GLY A 240 -15.02 -17.36 -0.24
N ARG A 241 -15.64 -16.48 -1.05
CA ARG A 241 -15.02 -15.85 -2.22
C ARG A 241 -14.31 -14.55 -1.86
N SER A 242 -13.15 -14.30 -2.43
CA SER A 242 -12.44 -13.02 -2.37
C SER A 242 -12.71 -12.17 -3.62
N SER A 243 -12.58 -10.85 -3.50
CA SER A 243 -12.57 -9.96 -4.67
C SER A 243 -11.32 -10.13 -5.53
N GLY A 244 -10.28 -10.80 -5.04
CA GLY A 244 -9.04 -11.10 -5.75
C GLY A 244 -8.98 -12.47 -6.40
N ASP A 245 -9.98 -13.35 -6.21
CA ASP A 245 -9.91 -14.73 -6.71
C ASP A 245 -9.77 -14.75 -8.24
N GLY A 246 -8.81 -15.54 -8.73
CA GLY A 246 -8.52 -15.66 -10.17
C GLY A 246 -7.91 -14.42 -10.82
N ARG A 247 -7.56 -13.38 -10.05
CA ARG A 247 -6.92 -12.17 -10.59
C ARG A 247 -5.40 -12.31 -10.57
N PRO A 248 -4.72 -12.10 -11.73
CA PRO A 248 -3.28 -11.98 -11.74
C PRO A 248 -2.84 -10.64 -11.13
N PRO A 249 -1.57 -10.52 -10.70
CA PRO A 249 -1.03 -9.23 -10.33
C PRO A 249 -1.02 -8.26 -11.50
N LYS A 250 -1.18 -6.96 -11.22
CA LYS A 250 -1.20 -5.92 -12.27
C LYS A 250 0.14 -5.76 -12.99
N ARG A 251 1.26 -6.07 -12.32
CA ARG A 251 2.61 -6.07 -12.92
C ARG A 251 3.41 -7.28 -12.39
N PRO A 252 3.23 -8.47 -12.97
CA PRO A 252 3.75 -9.72 -12.41
C PRO A 252 5.27 -9.91 -12.57
N SER A 253 5.93 -9.09 -13.39
CA SER A 253 7.34 -9.24 -13.75
C SER A 253 8.12 -7.96 -13.49
N LEU A 254 9.38 -8.11 -13.04
CA LEU A 254 10.30 -6.98 -12.85
C LEU A 254 10.91 -6.54 -14.18
N VAL A 255 10.20 -5.65 -14.87
CA VAL A 255 10.53 -5.15 -16.22
C VAL A 255 10.77 -3.64 -16.20
N PRO A 256 11.44 -3.07 -17.22
CA PRO A 256 11.61 -1.62 -17.35
C PRO A 256 10.29 -0.86 -17.21
N TYR A 257 10.33 0.23 -16.45
CA TYR A 257 9.17 1.07 -16.15
C TYR A 257 9.30 2.41 -16.85
N ALA A 258 8.63 2.54 -17.99
CA ALA A 258 8.35 3.84 -18.58
C ALA A 258 7.26 4.49 -17.72
N GLY A 259 7.62 5.47 -16.88
CA GLY A 259 6.66 6.17 -16.04
C GLY A 259 5.50 6.77 -16.86
N ALA A 260 4.38 7.06 -16.21
CA ALA A 260 3.17 7.63 -16.83
C ALA A 260 3.38 8.97 -17.57
N GLY A 261 4.58 9.57 -17.52
CA GLY A 261 4.94 10.82 -18.19
C GLY A 261 5.45 10.67 -19.64
N THR A 262 5.64 9.47 -20.17
CA THR A 262 6.16 9.28 -21.55
C THR A 262 5.06 9.09 -22.61
N ALA A 263 3.82 8.79 -22.20
CA ALA A 263 2.72 8.58 -23.13
C ALA A 263 2.21 9.87 -23.79
N VAL A 264 2.51 11.04 -23.21
CA VAL A 264 2.06 12.34 -23.74
C VAL A 264 2.95 12.85 -24.89
N GLU A 265 4.23 12.49 -24.92
CA GLU A 265 5.14 12.88 -26.01
C GLU A 265 5.07 11.96 -27.23
N ALA A 266 4.64 10.70 -27.07
CA ALA A 266 4.49 9.79 -28.20
C ALA A 266 3.26 10.12 -29.06
N ALA A 267 2.25 10.79 -28.51
CA ALA A 267 1.03 11.17 -29.26
C ALA A 267 1.22 12.44 -30.10
N SER A 268 2.16 13.34 -29.73
CA SER A 268 2.45 14.57 -30.47
C SER A 268 3.48 14.39 -31.59
N ALA A 269 4.15 13.25 -31.67
CA ALA A 269 5.16 12.95 -32.70
C ALA A 269 4.60 12.30 -33.98
N THR A 270 3.28 12.10 -34.07
CA THR A 270 2.63 11.43 -35.22
C THR A 270 1.76 12.35 -36.08
N GLU A 271 1.75 13.66 -35.82
CA GLU A 271 1.03 14.67 -36.63
C GLU A 271 1.96 15.75 -37.23
N GLY A 272 3.20 15.37 -37.57
CA GLY A 272 4.17 16.21 -38.29
C GLY A 272 4.35 15.79 -39.73
#